data_AF-A0A101IF03-F1
#
_entry.id   AF-A0A101IF03-F1
#
_cell.length_a   1.000
_cell.length_b   1.000
_cell.length_c   1.000
_cell.angle_alpha   90.00
_cell.angle_beta   90.00
_cell.angle_gamma   90.00
#
_symmetry.space_group_name_H-M   'P 1'
#
loop_
_entity.id
_entity.type
_entity.pdbx_description
1 polymer ?
#
loop_
_entity_poly.entity_id
_entity_poly.type
_entity_poly.pdbx_seq_one_letter_code
_entity_poly.pdbx_strand_id
1 'polypeptide(L)'
;MPQALRGSPSPSGPRTETIAQDLGLSGTVENQKPYDVRIVAEGEEEALHAFVEGLKVERGPIRVRDLLVRWSEATGEFPYFQILRGDWQEELVERFDVSAWLLYRSIEIGEENLALGRENVAIGRENLAIGKMMLDKQDQMLDKQETTISILRNIKEDTSEIGAIKEEVSAARYEARREREEIISTLKSGSLEEKYEELSREIR
;
A
#
# COMPACT_ATOMS: atom_id res chain seq x y z
N MET A 1 -46.91 8.17 -32.54
CA MET A 1 -47.07 7.81 -33.98
C MET A 1 -45.93 6.86 -34.33
N PRO A 2 -46.11 5.74 -35.04
CA PRO A 2 -45.03 4.78 -35.20
C PRO A 2 -44.01 5.28 -36.25
N GLN A 3 -42.72 5.28 -35.89
CA GLN A 3 -41.65 5.94 -36.64
C GLN A 3 -40.52 4.97 -37.08
N ALA A 4 -40.04 5.03 -38.33
CA ALA A 4 -38.97 4.16 -38.82
C ALA A 4 -37.59 4.75 -38.57
N LEU A 5 -36.74 4.05 -37.81
CA LEU A 5 -35.35 4.41 -37.51
C LEU A 5 -34.41 3.99 -38.64
N ARG A 6 -33.54 4.87 -39.16
CA ARG A 6 -32.36 4.49 -39.97
C ARG A 6 -31.08 5.04 -39.36
N GLY A 7 -30.21 4.16 -38.86
CA GLY A 7 -28.89 4.55 -38.36
C GLY A 7 -27.79 3.58 -38.70
N SER A 8 -26.55 4.09 -38.61
CA SER A 8 -25.26 3.42 -38.87
C SER A 8 -24.49 3.03 -37.60
N PRO A 9 -24.90 2.01 -36.82
CA PRO A 9 -24.13 1.60 -35.65
C PRO A 9 -23.27 0.37 -35.96
N SER A 10 -22.04 0.29 -35.48
CA SER A 10 -21.23 -0.93 -35.64
C SER A 10 -21.54 -2.09 -34.65
N PRO A 11 -22.80 -2.43 -34.26
CA PRO A 11 -23.10 -3.76 -33.73
C PRO A 11 -24.14 -4.49 -34.61
N SER A 12 -23.69 -5.13 -35.68
CA SER A 12 -24.46 -6.20 -36.30
C SER A 12 -24.37 -7.45 -35.41
N GLY A 13 -25.30 -7.58 -34.46
CA GLY A 13 -25.23 -8.67 -33.49
C GLY A 13 -26.54 -9.00 -32.79
N PRO A 14 -26.55 -10.11 -32.03
CA PRO A 14 -27.73 -10.60 -31.28
C PRO A 14 -28.25 -9.58 -30.27
N ARG A 15 -27.41 -8.66 -29.79
CA ARG A 15 -27.81 -7.61 -28.85
C ARG A 15 -28.86 -6.66 -29.43
N THR A 16 -28.71 -6.25 -30.70
CA THR A 16 -29.66 -5.34 -31.35
C THR A 16 -31.03 -6.02 -31.49
N GLU A 17 -31.03 -7.30 -31.84
CA GLU A 17 -32.23 -8.13 -31.89
C GLU A 17 -32.86 -8.31 -30.49
N THR A 18 -32.06 -8.56 -29.45
CA THR A 18 -32.57 -8.66 -28.06
C THR A 18 -33.25 -7.37 -27.60
N ILE A 19 -32.61 -6.21 -27.79
CA ILE A 19 -33.20 -4.92 -27.37
C ILE A 19 -34.48 -4.65 -28.16
N ALA A 20 -34.52 -4.96 -29.46
CA ALA A 20 -35.72 -4.79 -30.26
C ALA A 20 -36.87 -5.70 -29.82
N GLN A 21 -36.57 -6.97 -29.52
CA GLN A 21 -37.55 -7.94 -29.02
C GLN A 21 -38.09 -7.55 -27.65
N ASP A 22 -37.23 -7.12 -26.72
CA ASP A 22 -37.62 -6.67 -25.38
C ASP A 22 -38.55 -5.45 -25.42
N LEU A 23 -38.38 -4.59 -26.43
CA LEU A 23 -39.19 -3.39 -26.66
C LEU A 23 -40.40 -3.63 -27.57
N GLY A 24 -40.62 -4.86 -28.04
CA GLY A 24 -41.75 -5.21 -28.92
C GLY A 24 -41.68 -4.58 -30.31
N LEU A 25 -40.49 -4.26 -30.80
CA LEU A 25 -40.26 -3.64 -32.10
C LEU A 25 -40.19 -4.70 -33.22
N SER A 26 -40.61 -4.32 -34.42
CA SER A 26 -40.37 -5.08 -35.66
C SER A 26 -39.38 -4.35 -36.56
N GLY A 27 -38.80 -5.04 -37.53
CA GLY A 27 -37.84 -4.40 -38.44
C GLY A 27 -36.70 -5.30 -38.91
N THR A 28 -35.61 -4.69 -39.36
CA THR A 28 -34.43 -5.40 -39.86
C THR A 28 -33.14 -4.76 -39.41
N VAL A 29 -32.09 -5.57 -39.28
CA VAL A 29 -30.72 -5.10 -39.09
C VAL A 29 -29.80 -5.82 -40.06
N GLU A 30 -28.95 -5.09 -40.76
CA GLU A 30 -28.05 -5.63 -41.77
C GLU A 30 -26.67 -4.98 -41.71
N ASN A 31 -25.62 -5.76 -41.92
CA ASN A 31 -24.28 -5.22 -42.04
C ASN A 31 -24.07 -4.60 -43.43
N GLN A 32 -23.59 -3.36 -43.46
CA GLN A 32 -23.30 -2.58 -44.66
C GLN A 32 -21.77 -2.47 -44.82
N LYS A 33 -21.25 -3.07 -45.89
CA LYS A 33 -19.81 -2.99 -46.19
C LYS A 33 -19.41 -1.52 -46.43
N PRO A 34 -18.27 -1.04 -45.88
CA PRO A 34 -17.26 -1.83 -45.18
C PRO A 34 -17.50 -2.03 -43.67
N TYR A 35 -18.11 -1.08 -42.95
CA TYR A 35 -18.21 -1.14 -41.47
C TYR A 35 -19.49 -0.51 -40.88
N ASP A 36 -20.47 -0.17 -41.71
CA ASP A 36 -21.72 0.41 -41.25
C ASP A 36 -22.75 -0.69 -40.99
N VAL A 37 -23.82 -0.39 -40.27
CA VAL A 37 -24.97 -1.31 -40.16
C VAL A 37 -26.19 -0.49 -40.47
N ARG A 38 -27.14 -1.02 -41.24
CA ARG A 38 -28.42 -0.37 -41.42
C ARG A 38 -29.43 -1.05 -40.53
N ILE A 39 -30.07 -0.27 -39.67
CA ILE A 39 -31.24 -0.73 -38.91
C ILE A 39 -32.49 -0.06 -39.48
N VAL A 40 -33.57 -0.81 -39.57
CA VAL A 40 -34.95 -0.34 -39.74
C VAL A 40 -35.72 -0.89 -38.55
N ALA A 41 -36.41 -0.04 -37.79
CA ALA A 41 -37.23 -0.46 -36.66
C ALA A 41 -38.59 0.26 -36.69
N GLU A 42 -39.67 -0.47 -36.44
CA GLU A 42 -41.05 0.02 -36.38
C GLU A 42 -41.69 -0.41 -35.05
N GLY A 43 -42.51 0.47 -34.48
CA GLY A 43 -43.20 0.22 -33.22
C GLY A 43 -43.65 1.51 -32.56
N GLU A 44 -43.99 1.43 -31.28
CA GLU A 44 -44.40 2.59 -30.48
C GLU A 44 -43.26 3.60 -30.34
N GLU A 45 -43.63 4.88 -30.30
CA GLU A 45 -42.68 6.00 -30.30
C GLU A 45 -41.74 5.94 -29.09
N GLU A 46 -42.29 5.65 -27.91
CA GLU A 46 -41.54 5.48 -26.67
C GLU A 46 -40.54 4.31 -26.75
N ALA A 47 -40.95 3.21 -27.38
CA ALA A 47 -40.11 2.03 -27.57
C ALA A 47 -38.96 2.32 -28.55
N LEU A 48 -39.22 3.08 -29.61
CA LEU A 48 -38.19 3.47 -30.58
C LEU A 48 -37.17 4.44 -29.97
N HIS A 49 -37.61 5.38 -29.15
CA HIS A 49 -36.70 6.25 -28.39
C HIS A 49 -35.81 5.45 -27.43
N ALA A 50 -36.39 4.50 -26.70
CA ALA A 50 -35.64 3.60 -25.82
C ALA A 50 -34.63 2.74 -26.60
N PHE A 51 -35.00 2.28 -27.79
CA PHE A 51 -34.13 1.51 -28.67
C PHE A 51 -32.94 2.33 -29.17
N VAL A 52 -33.17 3.58 -29.60
CA VAL A 52 -32.10 4.52 -30.00
C VAL A 52 -31.11 4.77 -28.86
N GLU A 53 -31.59 4.98 -27.63
CA GLU A 53 -30.70 5.15 -26.47
C GLU A 53 -29.94 3.85 -26.15
N GLY A 54 -30.60 2.68 -26.24
CA GLY A 54 -29.97 1.38 -26.03
C GLY A 54 -28.84 1.06 -27.02
N LEU A 55 -28.88 1.64 -28.22
CA LEU A 55 -27.84 1.49 -29.25
C LEU A 55 -26.59 2.32 -28.96
N LYS A 56 -26.63 3.33 -28.08
CA LYS A 56 -25.47 4.13 -27.69
C LYS A 56 -24.57 3.34 -26.75
N VAL A 57 -23.87 2.34 -27.29
CA VAL A 57 -22.99 1.45 -26.52
C VAL A 57 -21.62 2.10 -26.30
N GLU A 58 -21.30 2.36 -25.03
CA GLU A 58 -19.96 2.80 -24.58
C GLU A 58 -19.16 1.72 -23.85
N ARG A 59 -19.74 0.55 -23.58
CA ARG A 59 -19.11 -0.52 -22.80
C ARG A 59 -18.91 -1.79 -23.62
N GLY A 60 -17.66 -2.27 -23.67
CA GLY A 60 -17.25 -3.48 -24.37
C GLY A 60 -16.28 -3.19 -25.53
N PRO A 61 -15.87 -4.22 -26.29
CA PRO A 61 -14.93 -4.07 -27.42
C PRO A 61 -15.52 -3.34 -28.63
N ILE A 62 -16.83 -3.09 -28.63
CA ILE A 62 -17.57 -2.44 -29.72
C ILE A 62 -18.05 -1.08 -29.24
N ARG A 63 -17.75 -0.04 -30.02
CA ARG A 63 -18.15 1.35 -29.77
C ARG A 63 -18.90 1.90 -30.97
N VAL A 64 -20.08 2.46 -30.73
CA VAL A 64 -20.81 3.21 -31.77
C VAL A 64 -20.14 4.58 -31.91
N ARG A 65 -19.65 4.89 -33.12
CA ARG A 65 -18.97 6.17 -33.41
C ARG A 65 -19.99 7.29 -33.64
N ASP A 66 -20.91 7.04 -34.57
CA ASP A 66 -21.96 7.98 -34.94
C ASP A 66 -23.29 7.23 -35.07
N LEU A 67 -24.40 7.92 -34.79
CA LEU A 67 -25.74 7.39 -35.00
C LEU A 67 -26.57 8.43 -35.75
N LEU A 68 -26.76 8.18 -37.04
CA LEU A 68 -27.74 8.92 -37.83
C LEU A 68 -29.13 8.38 -37.49
N VAL A 69 -30.10 9.25 -37.30
CA VAL A 69 -31.49 8.85 -37.01
C VAL A 69 -32.40 9.62 -37.95
N ARG A 70 -33.24 8.90 -38.66
CA ARG A 70 -34.36 9.44 -39.44
C ARG A 70 -35.62 8.82 -38.88
N TRP A 71 -36.72 9.57 -38.94
CA TRP A 71 -38.03 9.16 -38.49
C TRP A 71 -39.01 9.25 -39.65
N SER A 72 -39.86 8.24 -39.85
CA SER A 72 -40.88 8.21 -40.91
C SER A 72 -42.06 7.34 -40.50
N GLU A 73 -43.23 7.45 -41.12
CA GLU A 73 -44.36 6.56 -40.77
C GLU A 73 -44.03 5.06 -40.93
N ALA A 74 -44.62 4.22 -40.10
CA ALA A 74 -44.47 2.77 -40.19
C ALA A 74 -45.07 2.24 -41.50
N THR A 75 -44.31 1.40 -42.18
CA THR A 75 -44.71 0.74 -43.41
C THR A 75 -45.58 -0.48 -43.13
N GLY A 76 -45.42 -1.11 -41.95
CA GLY A 76 -46.11 -2.35 -41.61
C GLY A 76 -45.57 -3.56 -42.37
N GLU A 77 -44.45 -3.42 -43.09
CA GLU A 77 -43.85 -4.47 -43.91
C GLU A 77 -43.10 -5.52 -43.09
N PHE A 78 -42.86 -5.25 -41.80
CA PHE A 78 -42.03 -6.09 -40.92
C PHE A 78 -42.89 -6.82 -39.88
N PRO A 79 -43.15 -8.14 -40.06
CA PRO A 79 -43.92 -8.92 -39.09
C PRO A 79 -43.15 -9.26 -37.80
N TYR A 80 -41.82 -9.23 -37.84
CA TYR A 80 -40.92 -9.45 -36.70
C TYR A 80 -39.61 -8.69 -36.92
N PHE A 81 -38.76 -8.64 -35.89
CA PHE A 81 -37.41 -8.09 -36.02
C PHE A 81 -36.44 -9.16 -36.54
N GLN A 82 -35.71 -8.90 -37.62
CA GLN A 82 -34.83 -9.88 -38.27
C GLN A 82 -33.41 -9.37 -38.50
N ILE A 83 -32.41 -10.23 -38.26
CA ILE A 83 -31.02 -10.00 -38.68
C ILE A 83 -30.82 -10.52 -40.10
N LEU A 84 -30.51 -9.62 -41.03
CA LEU A 84 -30.12 -9.97 -42.40
C LEU A 84 -28.59 -10.15 -42.45
N ARG A 85 -28.16 -11.35 -42.76
CA ARG A 85 -26.75 -11.72 -42.91
C ARG A 85 -26.39 -11.81 -44.39
N GLY A 86 -25.17 -11.38 -44.72
CA GLY A 86 -24.58 -11.57 -46.05
C GLY A 86 -24.06 -13.00 -46.22
N ASP A 87 -23.00 -13.17 -47.00
CA ASP A 87 -22.33 -14.47 -47.07
C ASP A 87 -21.75 -14.84 -45.70
N TRP A 88 -22.24 -15.95 -45.16
CA TRP A 88 -21.86 -16.44 -43.84
C TRP A 88 -20.39 -16.90 -43.81
N GLN A 89 -19.80 -17.31 -44.94
CA GLN A 89 -18.40 -17.73 -44.98
C GLN A 89 -17.46 -16.54 -44.77
N GLU A 90 -17.67 -15.44 -45.48
CA GLU A 90 -16.90 -14.20 -45.31
C GLU A 90 -17.08 -13.63 -43.89
N GLU A 91 -18.32 -13.53 -43.41
CA GLU A 91 -18.62 -12.96 -42.09
C GLU A 91 -17.99 -13.78 -40.95
N LEU A 92 -17.95 -15.11 -41.10
CA LEU A 92 -17.38 -16.01 -40.12
C LEU A 92 -15.85 -15.87 -40.05
N VAL A 93 -15.16 -15.74 -41.19
CA VAL A 93 -13.71 -15.54 -41.25
C VAL A 93 -13.31 -14.24 -40.56
N GLU A 94 -13.97 -13.13 -40.88
CA GLU A 94 -13.68 -11.82 -40.26
C GLU A 94 -13.89 -11.86 -38.73
N ARG A 95 -14.95 -12.53 -38.27
CA ARG A 95 -15.22 -12.71 -36.82
C ARG A 95 -14.15 -13.58 -36.14
N PHE A 96 -13.66 -14.62 -36.82
CA PHE A 96 -12.59 -15.45 -36.29
C PHE A 96 -11.26 -14.69 -36.20
N ASP A 97 -10.91 -13.87 -37.18
CA ASP A 97 -9.69 -13.04 -37.14
C ASP A 97 -9.70 -12.06 -35.96
N VAL A 98 -10.83 -11.38 -35.74
CA VAL A 98 -11.00 -10.47 -34.58
C VAL A 98 -10.89 -11.26 -33.27
N SER A 99 -11.48 -12.45 -33.20
CA SER A 99 -11.43 -13.30 -32.01
C SER A 99 -10.00 -13.78 -31.73
N ALA A 100 -9.28 -14.22 -32.77
CA ALA A 100 -7.89 -14.64 -32.66
C ALA A 100 -6.99 -13.49 -32.21
N TRP A 101 -7.19 -12.28 -32.75
CA TRP A 101 -6.46 -11.09 -32.33
C TRP A 101 -6.73 -10.73 -30.86
N LEU A 102 -8.00 -10.76 -30.41
CA LEU A 102 -8.35 -10.51 -29.01
C LEU A 102 -7.74 -11.55 -28.06
N LEU A 103 -7.72 -12.82 -28.46
CA LEU A 103 -7.08 -13.89 -27.70
C LEU A 103 -5.57 -13.68 -27.59
N TYR A 104 -4.91 -13.37 -28.71
CA TYR A 104 -3.48 -13.07 -28.73
C TYR A 104 -3.16 -11.90 -27.79
N ARG A 105 -3.92 -10.80 -27.88
CA ARG A 105 -3.75 -9.64 -27.00
C ARG A 105 -3.98 -9.98 -25.52
N SER A 106 -4.92 -10.88 -25.24
CA SER A 106 -5.20 -11.33 -23.86
C SER A 106 -4.06 -12.18 -23.30
N ILE A 107 -3.44 -13.03 -24.12
CA ILE A 107 -2.27 -13.82 -23.74
C ILE A 107 -1.08 -12.91 -23.46
N GLU A 108 -0.82 -11.95 -24.35
CA GLU A 108 0.27 -10.97 -24.18
C GLU A 108 0.14 -10.19 -22.87
N ILE A 109 -1.04 -9.64 -22.58
CA ILE A 109 -1.34 -8.98 -21.31
C ILE A 109 -1.18 -9.96 -20.12
N GLY A 110 -1.57 -11.23 -20.31
CA GLY A 110 -1.39 -12.28 -19.31
C GLY A 110 0.08 -12.54 -18.99
N GLU A 111 0.94 -12.60 -20.01
CA GLU A 111 2.39 -12.78 -19.86
C GLU A 111 3.05 -11.60 -19.16
N GLU A 112 2.68 -10.36 -19.52
CA GLU A 112 3.14 -9.15 -18.83
C GLU A 112 2.77 -9.16 -17.34
N ASN A 113 1.53 -9.51 -17.02
CA ASN A 113 1.07 -9.63 -15.63
C ASN A 113 1.83 -10.71 -14.85
N LEU A 114 2.13 -11.85 -15.49
CA LEU A 114 2.93 -12.90 -14.88
C LEU A 114 4.38 -12.46 -14.64
N ALA A 115 4.97 -11.68 -15.56
CA ALA A 115 6.30 -11.12 -15.38
C ALA A 115 6.36 -10.16 -14.18
N LEU A 116 5.41 -9.22 -14.10
CA LEU A 116 5.26 -8.32 -12.94
C LEU A 116 5.01 -9.10 -11.64
N GLY A 117 4.21 -10.16 -11.70
CA GLY A 117 3.97 -11.05 -10.56
C GLY A 117 5.25 -11.70 -10.05
N ARG A 118 6.14 -12.15 -10.96
CA ARG A 118 7.44 -12.72 -10.58
C ARG A 118 8.36 -11.68 -9.94
N GLU A 119 8.39 -10.46 -10.49
CA GLU A 119 9.17 -9.35 -9.94
C GLU A 119 8.71 -8.99 -8.53
N ASN A 120 7.39 -8.88 -8.32
CA ASN A 120 6.81 -8.63 -6.99
C ASN A 120 7.20 -9.70 -5.97
N VAL A 121 7.21 -10.98 -6.37
CA VAL A 121 7.67 -12.07 -5.50
C VAL A 121 9.16 -11.95 -5.18
N ALA A 122 9.99 -11.55 -6.14
CA ALA A 122 11.42 -11.33 -5.92
C ALA A 122 11.67 -10.19 -4.92
N ILE A 123 11.00 -9.05 -5.11
CA ILE A 123 11.05 -7.91 -4.18
C ILE A 123 10.56 -8.34 -2.78
N GLY A 124 9.49 -9.14 -2.70
CA GLY A 124 8.99 -9.68 -1.44
C GLY A 124 10.02 -10.53 -0.70
N ARG A 125 10.81 -11.34 -1.42
CA ARG A 125 11.90 -12.13 -0.84
C ARG A 125 13.04 -11.24 -0.32
N GLU A 126 13.40 -10.20 -1.06
CA GLU A 126 14.43 -9.24 -0.66
C GLU A 126 14.02 -8.48 0.61
N ASN A 127 12.79 -7.97 0.64
CA ASN A 127 12.22 -7.31 1.82
C ASN A 127 12.25 -8.22 3.06
N LEU A 128 11.92 -9.51 2.90
CA LEU A 128 12.00 -10.48 3.98
C LEU A 128 13.45 -10.70 4.45
N ALA A 129 14.41 -10.77 3.53
CA ALA A 129 15.83 -10.90 3.88
C ALA A 129 16.34 -9.67 4.65
N ILE A 130 15.97 -8.46 4.21
CA ILE A 130 16.27 -7.22 4.93
C ILE A 130 15.66 -7.25 6.33
N GLY A 131 14.40 -7.65 6.45
CA GLY A 131 13.74 -7.80 7.75
C GLY A 131 14.48 -8.73 8.71
N LYS A 132 14.94 -9.89 8.22
CA LYS A 132 15.77 -10.82 9.03
C LYS A 132 17.08 -10.18 9.48
N MET A 133 17.81 -9.51 8.58
CA MET A 133 19.05 -8.82 8.94
C MET A 133 18.83 -7.70 9.97
N MET A 134 17.69 -7.01 9.91
CA MET A 134 17.33 -5.99 10.89
C MET A 134 17.05 -6.59 12.27
N LEU A 135 16.40 -7.77 12.34
CA LEU A 135 16.21 -8.50 13.59
C LEU A 135 17.55 -8.96 14.17
N ASP A 136 18.42 -9.56 13.36
CA ASP A 136 19.75 -9.99 13.81
C ASP A 136 20.58 -8.81 14.38
N LYS A 137 20.50 -7.63 13.75
CA LYS A 137 21.15 -6.41 14.25
C LYS A 137 20.53 -5.91 15.56
N GLN A 138 19.22 -6.08 15.75
CA GLN A 138 18.57 -5.74 17.01
C GLN A 138 19.00 -6.69 18.12
N ASP A 139 19.07 -7.99 17.86
CA ASP A 139 19.55 -8.99 18.83
C ASP A 139 20.99 -8.67 19.27
N GLN A 140 21.89 -8.38 18.32
CA GLN A 140 23.25 -7.95 18.64
C GLN A 140 23.31 -6.66 19.47
N MET A 141 22.35 -5.74 19.27
CA MET A 141 22.27 -4.51 20.03
C MET A 141 21.76 -4.76 21.46
N LEU A 142 20.81 -5.68 21.63
CA LEU A 142 20.33 -6.11 22.95
C LEU A 142 21.46 -6.75 23.78
N ASP A 143 22.28 -7.61 23.17
CA ASP A 143 23.43 -8.22 23.86
C ASP A 143 24.45 -7.16 24.35
N LYS A 144 24.71 -6.15 23.51
CA LYS A 144 25.58 -5.02 23.87
C LYS A 144 24.97 -4.15 24.98
N GLN A 145 23.66 -3.97 24.97
CA GLN A 145 22.96 -3.26 26.04
C GLN A 145 23.02 -4.04 27.35
N GLU A 146 22.81 -5.36 27.34
CA GLU A 146 22.93 -6.18 28.55
C GLU A 146 24.35 -6.10 29.14
N THR A 147 25.37 -6.15 28.27
CA THR A 147 26.77 -5.95 28.68
C THR A 147 26.99 -4.57 29.31
N THR A 148 26.44 -3.52 28.70
CA THR A 148 26.54 -2.15 29.21
C THR A 148 25.84 -2.00 30.56
N ILE A 149 24.65 -2.58 30.72
CA ILE A 149 23.89 -2.57 31.96
C ILE A 149 24.65 -3.31 33.06
N SER A 150 25.26 -4.46 32.75
CA SER A 150 26.11 -5.19 33.70
C SER A 150 27.29 -4.34 34.19
N ILE A 151 28.00 -3.69 33.27
CA ILE A 151 29.11 -2.78 33.62
C ILE A 151 28.61 -1.63 34.51
N LEU A 152 27.47 -1.02 34.19
CA LEU A 152 26.90 0.06 35.00
C LEU A 152 26.47 -0.40 36.40
N ARG A 153 25.98 -1.63 36.55
CA ARG A 153 25.68 -2.21 37.88
C ARG A 153 26.96 -2.35 38.70
N ASN A 154 28.02 -2.91 38.12
CA ASN A 154 29.31 -3.06 38.80
C ASN A 154 29.89 -1.70 39.21
N ILE A 155 29.88 -0.70 38.31
CA ILE A 155 30.33 0.67 38.64
C ILE A 155 29.51 1.27 39.78
N LYS A 156 28.19 1.05 39.81
CA LYS A 156 27.31 1.53 40.87
C LYS A 156 27.67 0.89 42.22
N GLU A 157 27.98 -0.40 42.23
CA GLU A 157 28.45 -1.13 43.42
C GLU A 157 29.80 -0.58 43.89
N ASP A 158 30.81 -0.51 43.01
CA ASP A 158 32.13 0.06 43.30
C ASP A 158 32.03 1.50 43.86
N THR A 159 31.15 2.33 43.28
CA THR A 159 30.95 3.72 43.73
C THR A 159 30.32 3.77 45.12
N SER A 160 29.47 2.82 45.45
CA SER A 160 28.83 2.70 46.77
C SER A 160 29.85 2.26 47.83
N GLU A 161 30.75 1.32 47.50
CA GLU A 161 31.88 0.92 48.35
C GLU A 161 32.84 2.08 48.60
N ILE A 162 33.19 2.85 47.56
CA ILE A 162 34.01 4.07 47.70
C ILE A 162 33.35 5.08 48.65
N GLY A 163 32.03 5.22 48.56
CA GLY A 163 31.26 6.07 49.48
C GLY A 163 31.42 5.64 50.94
N ALA A 164 31.29 4.33 51.22
CA ALA A 164 31.47 3.78 52.56
C ALA A 164 32.91 3.99 53.08
N ILE A 165 33.92 3.69 52.26
CA ILE A 165 35.33 3.90 52.61
C ILE A 165 35.60 5.37 52.90
N LYS A 166 35.01 6.29 52.11
CA LYS A 166 35.19 7.73 52.32
C LYS A 166 34.65 8.17 53.69
N GLU A 167 33.49 7.65 54.11
CA GLU A 167 32.94 7.93 55.43
C GLU A 167 33.82 7.35 56.54
N GLU A 168 34.29 6.10 56.40
CA GLU A 168 35.20 5.46 57.37
C GLU A 168 36.53 6.22 57.50
N VAL A 169 37.14 6.61 56.39
CA VAL A 169 38.38 7.41 56.36
C VAL A 169 38.16 8.78 57.00
N SER A 170 36.99 9.39 56.80
CA SER A 170 36.65 10.68 57.42
C SER A 170 36.52 10.57 58.93
N ALA A 171 35.87 9.50 59.41
CA ALA A 171 35.79 9.19 60.84
C ALA A 171 37.17 8.94 61.45
N ALA A 172 37.99 8.06 60.85
CA ALA A 172 39.33 7.77 61.32
C ALA A 172 40.24 9.02 61.34
N ARG A 173 40.13 9.90 60.34
CA ARG A 173 40.86 11.18 60.31
C ARG A 173 40.44 12.12 61.44
N TYR A 174 39.15 12.14 61.78
CA TYR A 174 38.64 12.95 62.87
C TYR A 174 39.17 12.45 64.23
N GLU A 175 39.13 11.14 64.45
CA GLU A 175 39.67 10.50 65.66
C GLU A 175 41.17 10.75 65.80
N ALA A 176 41.96 10.47 64.76
CA ALA A 176 43.41 10.71 64.78
C ALA A 176 43.77 12.19 65.02
N ARG A 177 42.95 13.13 64.51
CA ARG A 177 43.15 14.56 64.76
C ARG A 177 42.88 14.90 66.23
N ARG A 178 41.81 14.33 66.81
CA ARG A 178 41.45 14.54 68.21
C ARG A 178 42.54 14.00 69.15
N GLU A 179 42.99 12.77 68.94
CA GLU A 179 44.08 12.16 69.72
C GLU A 179 45.37 12.99 69.62
N ARG A 180 45.71 13.47 68.41
CA ARG A 180 46.87 14.35 68.23
C ARG A 180 46.74 15.65 69.02
N GLU A 181 45.56 16.27 69.04
CA GLU A 181 45.32 17.50 69.80
C GLU A 181 45.43 17.27 71.32
N GLU A 182 45.01 16.09 71.80
CA GLU A 182 45.15 15.66 73.20
C GLU A 182 46.61 15.35 73.60
N ILE A 183 47.39 14.71 72.73
CA ILE A 183 48.83 14.50 72.94
C ILE A 183 49.57 15.85 72.97
N ILE A 184 49.21 16.78 72.08
CA ILE A 184 49.83 18.11 72.05
C ILE A 184 49.52 18.89 73.33
N SER A 185 48.30 18.80 73.86
CA SER A 185 47.93 19.51 75.09
C SER A 185 48.69 18.97 76.31
N THR A 186 48.80 17.64 76.44
CA THR A 186 49.54 16.98 77.54
C THR A 186 51.04 17.24 77.50
N LEU A 187 51.67 17.23 76.31
CA LEU A 187 53.08 17.59 76.15
C LEU A 187 53.34 19.07 76.51
N LYS A 188 52.42 19.97 76.16
CA LYS A 188 52.54 21.39 76.50
C LYS A 188 52.43 21.63 77.99
N SER A 189 51.48 21.00 78.69
CA SER A 189 51.37 21.16 80.14
C SER A 189 52.61 20.61 80.84
N GLY A 190 52.98 19.34 80.58
CA GLY A 190 54.12 18.69 81.25
C GLY A 190 55.46 19.39 81.03
N SER A 191 55.79 19.78 79.80
CA SER A 191 57.08 20.43 79.51
C SER A 191 57.17 21.87 80.02
N LEU A 192 56.07 22.60 80.09
CA LEU A 192 56.08 23.97 80.64
C LEU A 192 56.12 23.95 82.16
N GLU A 193 55.38 23.04 82.79
CA GLU A 193 55.34 22.87 84.25
C GLU A 193 56.71 22.42 84.79
N GLU A 194 57.36 21.43 84.16
CA GLU A 194 58.70 20.98 84.56
C GLU A 194 59.76 22.07 84.39
N LYS A 195 59.76 22.79 83.25
CA LYS A 195 60.74 23.88 83.01
C LYS A 195 60.52 25.07 83.94
N TYR A 196 59.28 25.39 84.29
CA TYR A 196 58.98 26.47 85.23
C TYR A 196 59.41 26.11 86.66
N GLU A 197 59.22 24.84 87.06
CA GLU A 197 59.73 24.33 88.33
C GLU A 197 61.26 24.34 88.41
N GLU A 198 61.97 23.91 87.35
CA GLU A 198 63.43 23.96 87.31
C GLU A 198 63.97 25.38 87.39
N LEU A 199 63.41 26.31 86.59
CA LEU A 199 63.84 27.72 86.61
C LEU A 199 63.59 28.37 87.99
N SER A 200 62.47 28.04 88.63
CA SER A 200 62.14 28.57 89.96
C SER A 200 63.03 28.01 91.07
N ARG A 201 63.61 26.82 90.88
CA ARG A 201 64.64 26.26 91.76
C ARG A 201 66.02 26.90 91.55
N GLU A 202 66.34 27.32 90.33
CA GLU A 202 67.66 27.89 89.98
C GLU A 202 67.80 29.39 90.34
N ILE A 203 66.67 30.09 90.51
CA ILE A 203 66.61 31.52 90.87
C ILE A 203 66.59 31.76 92.40
N ARG A 204 66.66 30.70 93.23
CA ARG A 204 66.60 30.78 94.70
C ARG A 204 67.94 30.46 95.36
#